data_AF-A0AAX1QZP9-F1
#
_entry.id   AF-A0AAX1QZP9-F1
#
_cell.length_a   1.000
_cell.length_b   1.000
_cell.length_c   1.000
_cell.angle_alpha   90.00
_cell.angle_beta   90.00
_cell.angle_gamma   90.00
#
_symmetry.space_group_name_H-M   'P 1'
#
loop_
_entity.id
_entity.type
_entity.pdbx_description
1 polymer ?
#
loop_
_entity_poly.entity_id
_entity_poly.type
_entity_poly.pdbx_seq_one_letter_code
_entity_poly.pdbx_strand_id
1 'polypeptide(L)'
;MMITQKISEQLSKALEKMGIFETKVLVDKTKNIKFGDFYTNVAMILSKRVNQSPLVVAKEIINNLDQDLFFKVNLQPPGFLNFTLKAKDHEDLLTQIYDQKDLFGQFAKKNITYNVEYVSANPTGYLHIAHAANAIYGDILANLLKIYGYDVKTEYWINDAGNQIDKLAMSVLVRYLQLQNINIELPTDAYHGQEIYLVAQALYEIYKDQFINVRLNEKEEIDDVIVNEQIKKFAVSYLLDEIKKDLASINTYIDTYTSENWIRSSGRILEVLSKIKQHTYTLDGALWLRTTAFGDDKDRVLIKSDGSYTYFTPDIAYHDYKFSKDNTTKLIDVWGTDHLGYIARLKAAMSALGYDPNNLEIVCAQVMKLVKNNEEFKLSKRSGQSLTIKDLVEIIGKDALRWFLGSSSMNSHVVIDVDIALSKNNNNPLYYVQYAHARANQVLNKQVYEFDFKTDLLIETRERELLNQLHFYKQTIANAANNREPHRISNYLYDLAQIFHNYYANIKINDENNKALSAQRYTLVWCVKQVLANGLAIMKITPYDQMY
;
A
#
# COMPACT_ATOMS: atom_id res chain seq x y z
N MET A 1 -12.48 8.19 -21.34
CA MET A 1 -11.44 9.19 -20.97
C MET A 1 -11.87 9.88 -19.68
N MET A 2 -10.96 10.18 -18.75
CA MET A 2 -11.31 10.87 -17.50
C MET A 2 -11.68 12.34 -17.78
N ILE A 3 -12.60 12.93 -17.01
CA ILE A 3 -13.02 14.32 -17.24
C ILE A 3 -11.90 15.32 -16.95
N THR A 4 -11.08 15.03 -15.94
CA THR A 4 -9.86 15.80 -15.63
C THR A 4 -8.87 15.78 -16.79
N GLN A 5 -8.71 14.63 -17.46
CA GLN A 5 -7.88 14.50 -18.65
C GLN A 5 -8.47 15.29 -19.83
N LYS A 6 -9.79 15.20 -20.08
CA LYS A 6 -10.49 16.00 -21.10
C LYS A 6 -10.24 17.50 -20.89
N ILE A 7 -10.35 17.99 -19.65
CA ILE A 7 -10.12 19.40 -19.31
C ILE A 7 -8.63 19.76 -19.49
N SER A 8 -7.71 18.95 -18.98
CA SER A 8 -6.26 19.19 -19.10
C SER A 8 -5.81 19.22 -20.56
N GLU A 9 -6.31 18.32 -21.42
CA GLU A 9 -5.98 18.30 -22.86
C GLU A 9 -6.47 19.56 -23.58
N GLN A 10 -7.66 20.05 -23.25
CA GLN A 10 -8.18 21.30 -23.82
C GLN A 10 -7.40 22.51 -23.34
N LEU A 11 -6.99 22.53 -22.07
CA LEU A 11 -6.11 23.55 -21.53
C LEU A 11 -4.73 23.52 -22.19
N SER A 12 -4.13 22.34 -22.37
CA SER A 12 -2.86 22.20 -23.10
C SER A 12 -2.94 22.74 -24.52
N LYS A 13 -4.00 22.42 -25.28
CA LYS A 13 -4.22 22.98 -26.63
C LYS A 13 -4.39 24.50 -26.61
N ALA A 14 -5.09 25.05 -25.62
CA ALA A 14 -5.23 26.50 -25.47
C ALA A 14 -3.87 27.16 -25.17
N LEU A 15 -3.04 26.55 -24.34
CA LEU A 15 -1.70 27.02 -24.01
C LEU A 15 -0.73 26.94 -25.20
N GLU A 16 -0.82 25.89 -26.02
CA GLU A 16 -0.02 25.75 -27.24
C GLU A 16 -0.28 26.89 -28.23
N LYS A 17 -1.54 27.32 -28.39
CA LYS A 17 -1.89 28.49 -29.20
C LYS A 17 -1.28 29.80 -28.68
N MET A 18 -1.01 29.87 -27.39
CA MET A 18 -0.32 30.99 -26.73
C MET A 18 1.21 30.85 -26.80
N GLY A 19 1.74 29.83 -27.48
CA GLY A 19 3.18 29.54 -27.54
C GLY A 19 3.76 28.95 -26.24
N ILE A 20 2.91 28.44 -25.35
CA ILE A 20 3.30 27.84 -24.07
C ILE A 20 3.24 26.32 -24.18
N PHE A 21 4.41 25.68 -24.23
CA PHE A 21 4.55 24.23 -24.33
C PHE A 21 4.93 23.59 -22.99
N GLU A 22 4.74 22.27 -22.90
CA GLU A 22 5.23 21.41 -21.80
C GLU A 22 4.78 21.85 -20.40
N THR A 23 3.60 22.43 -20.27
CA THR A 23 3.06 22.86 -18.98
C THR A 23 2.18 21.77 -18.38
N LYS A 24 2.53 21.29 -17.19
CA LYS A 24 1.68 20.38 -16.42
C LYS A 24 0.44 21.14 -15.91
N VAL A 25 -0.72 20.80 -16.47
CA VAL A 25 -2.01 21.36 -16.05
C VAL A 25 -2.64 20.45 -15.00
N LEU A 26 -2.86 21.00 -13.81
CA LEU A 26 -3.60 20.33 -12.74
C LEU A 26 -5.07 20.76 -12.77
N VAL A 27 -5.96 19.77 -12.77
CA VAL A 27 -7.42 19.94 -12.71
C VAL A 27 -7.92 19.19 -11.48
N ASP A 28 -8.71 19.85 -10.66
CA ASP A 28 -9.26 19.29 -9.41
C ASP A 28 -10.75 19.61 -9.30
N LYS A 29 -11.48 18.87 -8.45
CA LYS A 29 -12.88 19.14 -8.13
C LYS A 29 -13.00 20.44 -7.34
N THR A 30 -14.03 21.24 -7.60
CA THR A 30 -14.30 22.42 -6.75
C THR A 30 -14.69 21.99 -5.33
N LYS A 31 -14.29 22.78 -4.33
CA LYS A 31 -14.75 22.57 -2.94
C LYS A 31 -16.23 22.92 -2.74
N ASN A 32 -16.76 23.77 -3.61
CA ASN A 32 -18.15 24.22 -3.57
C ASN A 32 -18.69 24.22 -4.99
N ILE A 33 -19.69 23.37 -5.23
CA ILE A 33 -20.28 23.12 -6.54
C ILE A 33 -20.91 24.38 -7.17
N LYS A 34 -21.16 25.43 -6.38
CA LYS A 34 -21.60 26.75 -6.86
C LYS A 34 -20.56 27.43 -7.77
N PHE A 35 -19.28 27.10 -7.60
CA PHE A 35 -18.22 27.66 -8.43
C PHE A 35 -18.03 26.94 -9.76
N GLY A 36 -18.64 25.76 -9.94
CA GLY A 36 -18.43 24.84 -11.06
C GLY A 36 -18.17 23.43 -10.52
N ASP A 37 -17.98 22.47 -11.42
CA ASP A 37 -17.70 21.09 -11.04
C ASP A 37 -16.18 20.88 -10.87
N PHE A 38 -15.38 21.42 -11.80
CA PHE A 38 -13.92 21.33 -11.78
C PHE A 38 -13.27 22.71 -11.83
N TYR A 39 -12.00 22.81 -11.43
CA TYR A 39 -11.21 24.02 -11.59
C TYR A 39 -9.74 23.75 -11.91
N THR A 40 -9.06 24.77 -12.43
CA THR A 40 -7.59 24.83 -12.50
C THR A 40 -7.06 26.19 -12.02
N ASN A 41 -5.85 26.21 -11.49
CA ASN A 41 -5.09 27.41 -11.14
C ASN A 41 -3.96 27.73 -12.14
N VAL A 42 -3.97 27.11 -13.33
CA VAL A 42 -2.87 27.19 -14.30
C VAL A 42 -2.49 28.63 -14.67
N ALA A 43 -3.45 29.54 -14.78
CA ALA A 43 -3.17 30.95 -15.09
C ALA A 43 -2.33 31.64 -14.00
N MET A 44 -2.52 31.27 -12.73
CA MET A 44 -1.72 31.77 -11.61
C MET A 44 -0.29 31.24 -11.67
N ILE A 45 -0.11 29.98 -12.05
CA ILE A 45 1.21 29.36 -12.21
C ILE A 45 1.97 30.04 -13.35
N LEU A 46 1.29 30.27 -14.48
CA LEU A 46 1.87 30.85 -15.68
C LEU A 46 2.11 32.36 -15.59
N SER A 47 1.34 33.10 -14.79
CA SER A 47 1.48 34.55 -14.63
C SER A 47 2.92 35.01 -14.39
N LYS A 48 3.67 34.27 -13.57
CA LYS A 48 5.10 34.53 -13.29
C LYS A 48 6.00 34.29 -14.51
N ARG A 49 5.68 33.28 -15.33
CA ARG A 49 6.46 32.90 -16.51
C ARG A 49 6.30 33.90 -17.65
N VAL A 50 5.09 34.44 -17.82
CA VAL A 50 4.76 35.38 -18.92
C VAL A 50 4.77 36.85 -18.51
N ASN A 51 5.06 37.15 -17.23
CA ASN A 51 5.09 38.49 -16.65
C ASN A 51 3.80 39.30 -16.89
N GLN A 52 2.64 38.65 -16.73
CA GLN A 52 1.31 39.26 -16.84
C GLN A 52 0.47 38.93 -15.61
N SER A 53 -0.56 39.72 -15.32
CA SER A 53 -1.46 39.41 -14.21
C SER A 53 -2.23 38.10 -14.47
N PRO A 54 -2.50 37.26 -13.45
CA PRO A 54 -3.17 35.97 -13.66
C PRO A 54 -4.55 36.11 -14.32
N LEU A 55 -5.27 37.22 -14.10
CA LEU A 55 -6.55 37.48 -14.76
C LEU A 55 -6.40 37.69 -16.27
N VAL A 56 -5.33 38.34 -16.73
CA VAL A 56 -5.05 38.52 -18.16
C VAL A 56 -4.74 37.16 -18.80
N VAL A 57 -3.84 36.40 -18.18
CA VAL A 57 -3.49 35.04 -18.63
C VAL A 57 -4.73 34.14 -18.69
N ALA A 58 -5.59 34.19 -17.66
CA ALA A 58 -6.79 33.37 -17.61
C ALA A 58 -7.80 33.74 -18.71
N LYS A 59 -7.97 35.03 -19.03
CA LYS A 59 -8.80 35.48 -20.16
C LYS A 59 -8.26 34.99 -21.49
N GLU A 60 -6.94 35.07 -21.68
CA GLU A 60 -6.30 34.59 -22.90
C GLU A 60 -6.45 33.07 -23.09
N ILE A 61 -6.33 32.30 -22.00
CA ILE A 61 -6.62 30.87 -22.01
C ILE A 61 -8.07 30.60 -22.41
N ILE A 62 -9.05 31.30 -21.81
CA ILE A 62 -10.48 31.14 -22.15
C ILE A 62 -10.75 31.46 -23.62
N ASN A 63 -10.11 32.50 -24.17
CA ASN A 63 -10.27 32.88 -25.58
C ASN A 63 -9.74 31.82 -26.55
N ASN A 64 -8.75 31.03 -26.14
CA ASN A 64 -8.15 29.97 -26.94
C ASN A 64 -8.78 28.58 -26.71
N LEU A 65 -9.60 28.45 -25.67
CA LEU A 65 -10.29 27.24 -25.24
C LEU A 65 -11.54 26.98 -26.09
N ASP A 66 -11.77 25.73 -26.46
CA ASP A 66 -13.06 25.29 -27.00
C ASP A 66 -14.10 25.21 -25.87
N GLN A 67 -14.87 26.28 -25.70
CA GLN A 67 -15.87 26.40 -24.63
C GLN A 67 -17.12 25.56 -24.88
N ASP A 68 -17.39 25.17 -26.12
CA ASP A 68 -18.57 24.37 -26.48
C ASP A 68 -18.50 22.95 -25.93
N LEU A 69 -17.35 22.52 -25.41
CA LEU A 69 -17.21 21.24 -24.71
C LEU A 69 -17.77 21.25 -23.28
N PHE A 70 -18.09 22.42 -22.74
CA PHE A 70 -18.55 22.64 -21.38
C PHE A 70 -19.91 23.32 -21.36
N PHE A 71 -20.66 23.18 -20.27
CA PHE A 71 -21.87 23.98 -20.07
C PHE A 71 -21.51 25.44 -19.76
N LYS A 72 -20.45 25.64 -18.97
CA LYS A 72 -19.95 26.97 -18.62
C LYS A 72 -18.48 26.90 -18.25
N VAL A 73 -17.71 27.89 -18.68
CA VAL A 73 -16.37 28.18 -18.14
C VAL A 73 -16.41 29.56 -17.48
N ASN A 74 -16.05 29.62 -16.20
CA ASN A 74 -16.08 30.86 -15.43
C ASN A 74 -14.69 31.24 -14.94
N LEU A 75 -14.29 32.48 -15.18
CA LEU A 75 -13.11 33.08 -14.57
C LEU A 75 -13.45 33.60 -13.18
N GLN A 76 -12.73 33.12 -12.17
CA GLN A 76 -12.85 33.58 -10.79
C GLN A 76 -11.54 34.21 -10.30
N PRO A 77 -11.56 35.41 -9.69
CA PRO A 77 -10.37 36.00 -9.08
C PRO A 77 -9.73 35.06 -8.04
N PRO A 78 -8.39 35.02 -7.93
CA PRO A 78 -7.42 35.86 -8.66
C PRO A 78 -7.04 35.34 -10.06
N GLY A 79 -7.55 34.20 -10.50
CA GLY A 79 -7.18 33.60 -11.80
C GLY A 79 -7.55 32.11 -11.92
N PHE A 80 -8.55 31.65 -11.18
CA PHE A 80 -9.09 30.30 -11.29
C PHE A 80 -9.99 30.20 -12.52
N LEU A 81 -9.85 29.11 -13.25
CA LEU A 81 -10.77 28.74 -14.31
C LEU A 81 -11.63 27.60 -13.80
N ASN A 82 -12.93 27.83 -13.67
CA ASN A 82 -13.88 26.84 -13.22
C ASN A 82 -14.73 26.34 -14.38
N PHE A 83 -15.01 25.04 -14.40
CA PHE A 83 -15.71 24.34 -15.47
C PHE A 83 -16.98 23.72 -14.92
N THR A 84 -18.11 23.98 -15.58
CA THR A 84 -19.36 23.24 -15.38
C THR A 84 -19.56 22.31 -16.56
N LEU A 85 -19.78 21.03 -16.27
CA LEU A 85 -19.93 19.97 -17.26
C LEU A 85 -21.31 20.01 -17.90
N LYS A 86 -21.44 19.41 -19.09
CA LYS A 86 -22.76 19.21 -19.72
C LYS A 86 -23.45 18.02 -19.08
N ALA A 87 -24.79 18.00 -19.11
CA ALA A 87 -25.58 16.84 -18.67
C ALA A 87 -25.05 15.53 -19.29
N LYS A 88 -24.74 15.56 -20.59
CA LYS A 88 -24.18 14.40 -21.31
C LYS A 88 -22.91 13.82 -20.69
N ASP A 89 -22.02 14.63 -20.13
CA ASP A 89 -20.82 14.13 -19.45
C ASP A 89 -21.18 13.32 -18.18
N HIS A 90 -22.26 13.69 -17.49
CA HIS A 90 -22.77 12.95 -16.34
C HIS A 90 -23.50 11.67 -16.78
N GLU A 91 -24.29 11.70 -17.85
CA GLU A 91 -24.94 10.51 -18.41
C GLU A 91 -23.91 9.45 -18.82
N ASP A 92 -22.86 9.88 -19.52
CA ASP A 92 -21.77 9.01 -19.95
C ASP A 92 -21.01 8.41 -18.76
N LEU A 93 -20.88 9.15 -17.66
CA LEU A 93 -20.30 8.63 -16.42
C LEU A 93 -21.18 7.53 -15.82
N LEU A 94 -22.47 7.79 -15.61
CA LEU A 94 -23.37 6.82 -15.00
C LEU A 94 -23.46 5.55 -15.84
N THR A 95 -23.53 5.70 -17.17
CA THR A 95 -23.49 4.59 -18.13
C THR A 95 -22.18 3.80 -17.99
N GLN A 96 -21.02 4.48 -17.92
CA GLN A 96 -19.73 3.81 -17.74
C GLN A 96 -19.63 3.04 -16.43
N ILE A 97 -20.14 3.58 -15.32
CA ILE A 97 -20.15 2.88 -14.03
C ILE A 97 -21.03 1.62 -14.13
N TYR A 98 -22.18 1.72 -14.79
CA TYR A 98 -23.10 0.60 -15.00
C TYR A 98 -22.55 -0.50 -15.90
N ASP A 99 -21.93 -0.13 -17.02
CA ASP A 99 -21.38 -1.10 -17.96
C ASP A 99 -20.12 -1.79 -17.41
N GLN A 100 -19.26 -1.02 -16.72
CA GLN A 100 -17.99 -1.54 -16.20
C GLN A 100 -18.15 -2.25 -14.84
N LYS A 101 -19.15 -1.89 -14.03
CA LYS A 101 -19.42 -2.48 -12.71
C LYS A 101 -18.16 -2.52 -11.84
N ASP A 102 -17.72 -3.72 -11.44
CA ASP A 102 -16.52 -3.96 -10.64
C ASP A 102 -15.22 -3.49 -11.32
N LEU A 103 -15.24 -3.35 -12.66
CA LEU A 103 -14.11 -2.86 -13.44
C LEU A 103 -14.06 -1.32 -13.55
N PHE A 104 -15.10 -0.60 -13.10
CA PHE A 104 -15.06 0.86 -13.10
C PHE A 104 -13.98 1.33 -12.12
N GLY A 105 -12.96 2.02 -12.63
CA GLY A 105 -11.78 2.41 -11.85
C GLY A 105 -10.51 1.73 -12.32
N GLN A 106 -10.62 0.65 -13.08
CA GLN A 106 -9.49 -0.03 -13.68
C GLN A 106 -8.94 0.73 -14.90
N PHE A 107 -7.63 0.74 -15.03
CA PHE A 107 -6.88 1.38 -16.12
C PHE A 107 -6.37 0.33 -17.11
N ALA A 108 -6.10 0.80 -18.33
CA ALA A 108 -5.45 -0.02 -19.36
C ALA A 108 -4.05 -0.46 -18.92
N LYS A 109 -3.62 -1.64 -19.39
CA LYS A 109 -2.30 -2.19 -19.09
C LYS A 109 -1.16 -1.26 -19.52
N LYS A 110 -0.11 -1.17 -18.71
CA LYS A 110 1.01 -0.22 -18.86
C LYS A 110 2.35 -0.87 -19.26
N ASN A 111 2.41 -2.17 -19.55
CA ASN A 111 3.62 -2.92 -19.94
C ASN A 111 4.84 -2.62 -19.04
N ILE A 112 4.59 -2.41 -17.75
CA ILE A 112 5.58 -2.13 -16.71
C ILE A 112 5.25 -3.10 -15.58
N THR A 113 6.24 -3.88 -15.18
CA THR A 113 6.12 -4.81 -14.05
C THR A 113 6.82 -4.22 -12.83
N TYR A 114 6.07 -4.16 -11.72
CA TYR A 114 6.60 -3.87 -10.40
C TYR A 114 6.81 -5.16 -9.61
N ASN A 115 7.94 -5.24 -8.91
CA ASN A 115 8.11 -6.11 -7.77
C ASN A 115 7.88 -5.27 -6.49
N VAL A 116 6.94 -5.67 -5.64
CA VAL A 116 6.63 -4.98 -4.39
C VAL A 116 6.99 -5.90 -3.23
N GLU A 117 8.07 -5.59 -2.53
CA GLU A 117 8.47 -6.30 -1.32
C GLU A 117 7.90 -5.62 -0.08
N TYR A 118 7.36 -6.44 0.82
CA TYR A 118 6.89 -5.97 2.12
C TYR A 118 6.95 -7.08 3.19
N VAL A 119 6.86 -6.68 4.45
CA VAL A 119 7.06 -7.46 5.68
C VAL A 119 8.51 -7.87 5.91
N SER A 120 9.05 -8.79 5.10
CA SER A 120 10.42 -9.34 5.20
C SER A 120 10.94 -9.51 6.63
N ALA A 121 10.09 -9.98 7.53
CA ALA A 121 10.43 -10.17 8.94
C ALA A 121 11.29 -11.43 9.08
N ASN A 122 12.20 -11.43 10.05
CA ASN A 122 13.00 -12.63 10.31
C ASN A 122 12.08 -13.75 10.81
N PRO A 123 12.25 -15.00 10.36
CA PRO A 123 11.43 -16.14 10.77
C PRO A 123 11.85 -16.63 12.16
N THR A 124 11.83 -15.74 13.15
CA THR A 124 12.30 -15.98 14.53
C THR A 124 11.21 -15.71 15.57
N GLY A 125 10.01 -15.32 15.13
CA GLY A 125 8.91 -14.94 16.01
C GLY A 125 7.61 -14.66 15.25
N TYR A 126 6.53 -14.41 16.00
CA TYR A 126 5.24 -14.01 15.43
C TYR A 126 5.24 -12.56 14.95
N LEU A 127 4.35 -12.26 14.00
CA LEU A 127 4.21 -10.90 13.49
C LEU A 127 3.43 -10.02 14.47
N HIS A 128 3.86 -8.77 14.67
CA HIS A 128 3.19 -7.77 15.50
C HIS A 128 2.63 -6.61 14.68
N ILE A 129 2.02 -5.61 15.32
CA ILE A 129 1.37 -4.47 14.66
C ILE A 129 2.22 -3.78 13.58
N ALA A 130 3.52 -3.53 13.81
CA ALA A 130 4.34 -2.87 12.80
C ALA A 130 4.52 -3.72 11.52
N HIS A 131 4.56 -5.06 11.66
CA HIS A 131 4.53 -5.97 10.51
C HIS A 131 3.16 -5.95 9.83
N ALA A 132 2.06 -5.87 10.60
CA ALA A 132 0.71 -5.74 10.05
C ALA A 132 0.55 -4.47 9.21
N ALA A 133 1.07 -3.35 9.71
CA ALA A 133 1.07 -2.06 9.03
C ALA A 133 1.82 -2.11 7.71
N ASN A 134 3.04 -2.65 7.73
CA ASN A 134 3.85 -2.85 6.55
C ASN A 134 3.14 -3.78 5.54
N ALA A 135 2.61 -4.91 6.02
CA ALA A 135 1.87 -5.87 5.22
C ALA A 135 0.64 -5.27 4.53
N ILE A 136 -0.20 -4.55 5.27
CA ILE A 136 -1.44 -3.97 4.75
C ILE A 136 -1.15 -2.87 3.74
N TYR A 137 -0.16 -2.02 4.02
CA TYR A 137 0.23 -0.99 3.07
C TYR A 137 0.78 -1.58 1.77
N GLY A 138 1.74 -2.51 1.87
CA GLY A 138 2.35 -3.15 0.69
C GLY A 138 1.31 -3.89 -0.14
N ASP A 139 0.39 -4.59 0.51
CA ASP A 139 -0.70 -5.34 -0.12
C ASP A 139 -1.73 -4.43 -0.81
N ILE A 140 -2.16 -3.34 -0.15
CA ILE A 140 -3.08 -2.35 -0.77
C ILE A 140 -2.39 -1.62 -1.91
N LEU A 141 -1.12 -1.25 -1.77
CA LEU A 141 -0.34 -0.61 -2.82
C LEU A 141 -0.19 -1.53 -4.03
N ALA A 142 0.14 -2.80 -3.82
CA ALA A 142 0.22 -3.79 -4.89
C ALA A 142 -1.12 -3.93 -5.63
N ASN A 143 -2.24 -4.00 -4.89
CA ASN A 143 -3.58 -4.06 -5.49
C ASN A 143 -3.92 -2.79 -6.28
N LEU A 144 -3.62 -1.62 -5.72
CA LEU A 144 -3.81 -0.32 -6.36
C LEU A 144 -3.01 -0.18 -7.67
N LEU A 145 -1.75 -0.64 -7.68
CA LEU A 145 -0.92 -0.63 -8.88
C LEU A 145 -1.45 -1.58 -9.97
N LYS A 146 -1.98 -2.76 -9.59
CA LYS A 146 -2.67 -3.69 -10.51
C LYS A 146 -3.89 -3.01 -11.15
N ILE A 147 -4.73 -2.36 -10.34
CA ILE A 147 -5.91 -1.63 -10.81
C ILE A 147 -5.52 -0.46 -11.73
N TYR A 148 -4.39 0.19 -11.45
CA TYR A 148 -3.84 1.27 -12.28
C TYR A 148 -3.11 0.76 -13.55
N GLY A 149 -3.18 -0.54 -13.83
CA GLY A 149 -2.77 -1.16 -15.09
C GLY A 149 -1.33 -1.68 -15.11
N TYR A 150 -0.62 -1.69 -13.99
CA TYR A 150 0.69 -2.32 -13.91
C TYR A 150 0.58 -3.84 -13.70
N ASP A 151 1.55 -4.58 -14.23
CA ASP A 151 1.76 -5.95 -13.76
C ASP A 151 2.52 -5.87 -12.43
N VAL A 152 2.10 -6.63 -11.43
CA VAL A 152 2.66 -6.53 -10.07
C VAL A 152 2.88 -7.92 -9.50
N LYS A 153 4.09 -8.16 -9.00
CA LYS A 153 4.49 -9.33 -8.22
C LYS A 153 4.81 -8.89 -6.79
N THR A 154 4.32 -9.63 -5.81
CA THR A 154 4.66 -9.38 -4.41
C THR A 154 5.76 -10.33 -3.93
N GLU A 155 6.68 -9.84 -3.12
CA GLU A 155 7.82 -10.62 -2.65
C GLU A 155 8.07 -10.47 -1.15
N TYR A 156 8.65 -11.51 -0.55
CA TYR A 156 9.10 -11.55 0.83
C TYR A 156 10.53 -12.07 0.89
N TRP A 157 11.42 -11.31 1.49
CA TRP A 157 12.78 -11.74 1.78
C TRP A 157 12.82 -12.56 3.07
N ILE A 158 13.20 -13.83 2.96
CA ILE A 158 13.40 -14.70 4.12
C ILE A 158 14.85 -14.57 4.57
N ASN A 159 15.05 -13.94 5.73
CA ASN A 159 16.35 -13.87 6.39
C ASN A 159 16.67 -15.20 7.11
N ASP A 160 16.94 -16.26 6.33
CA ASP A 160 17.20 -17.62 6.80
C ASP A 160 18.69 -17.99 6.81
N ALA A 161 19.57 -17.00 6.95
CA ALA A 161 21.01 -17.19 7.03
C ALA A 161 21.66 -16.44 8.21
N GLY A 162 22.83 -16.91 8.64
CA GLY A 162 23.65 -16.25 9.65
C GLY A 162 23.24 -16.52 11.10
N ASN A 163 23.91 -15.83 12.03
CA ASN A 163 23.92 -16.17 13.46
C ASN A 163 22.54 -16.14 14.14
N GLN A 164 21.57 -15.38 13.62
CA GLN A 164 20.21 -15.38 14.19
C GLN A 164 19.53 -16.73 14.03
N ILE A 165 19.78 -17.42 12.90
CA ILE A 165 19.23 -18.74 12.63
C ILE A 165 19.95 -19.82 13.44
N ASP A 166 21.26 -19.67 13.68
CA ASP A 166 21.98 -20.52 14.65
C ASP A 166 21.39 -20.40 16.06
N LYS A 167 21.16 -19.16 16.52
CA LYS A 167 20.52 -18.90 17.82
C LYS A 167 19.11 -19.47 17.90
N LEU A 168 18.32 -19.38 16.82
CA LEU A 168 17.00 -19.98 16.73
C LEU A 168 17.07 -21.50 16.89
N ALA A 169 17.95 -22.17 16.15
CA ALA A 169 18.09 -23.62 16.21
C ALA A 169 18.53 -24.09 17.61
N MET A 170 19.53 -23.41 18.20
CA MET A 170 19.94 -23.67 19.59
C MET A 170 18.75 -23.51 20.55
N SER A 171 17.98 -22.43 20.44
CA SER A 171 16.85 -22.16 21.33
C SER A 171 15.79 -23.26 21.24
N VAL A 172 15.50 -23.72 20.02
CA VAL A 172 14.57 -24.82 19.75
C VAL A 172 15.10 -26.13 20.32
N LEU A 173 16.39 -26.45 20.13
CA LEU A 173 16.99 -27.67 20.68
C LEU A 173 16.88 -27.69 22.20
N VAL A 174 17.24 -26.60 22.89
CA VAL A 174 17.17 -26.53 24.35
C VAL A 174 15.73 -26.74 24.83
N ARG A 175 14.74 -26.08 24.22
CA ARG A 175 13.32 -26.32 24.55
C ARG A 175 12.89 -27.75 24.27
N TYR A 176 13.37 -28.35 23.19
CA TYR A 176 13.10 -29.75 22.82
C TYR A 176 13.68 -30.74 23.85
N LEU A 177 14.86 -30.46 24.40
CA LEU A 177 15.46 -31.27 25.47
C LEU A 177 14.70 -31.08 26.80
N GLN A 178 14.28 -29.84 27.12
CA GLN A 178 13.46 -29.56 28.30
C GLN A 178 12.11 -30.29 28.28
N LEU A 179 11.47 -30.46 27.11
CA LEU A 179 10.26 -31.26 26.93
C LEU A 179 10.45 -32.73 27.35
N GLN A 180 11.69 -33.22 27.33
CA GLN A 180 12.06 -34.58 27.72
C GLN A 180 12.57 -34.64 29.18
N ASN A 181 12.31 -33.62 29.99
CA ASN A 181 12.77 -33.48 31.37
C ASN A 181 14.30 -33.45 31.54
N ILE A 182 15.04 -33.08 30.49
CA ILE A 182 16.47 -32.79 30.62
C ILE A 182 16.62 -31.42 31.26
N ASN A 183 17.33 -31.39 32.38
CA ASN A 183 17.63 -30.14 33.08
C ASN A 183 18.78 -29.41 32.38
N ILE A 184 18.43 -28.56 31.42
CA ILE A 184 19.33 -27.66 30.71
C ILE A 184 18.77 -26.24 30.78
N GLU A 185 19.61 -25.29 31.16
CA GLU A 185 19.23 -23.88 31.21
C GLU A 185 19.22 -23.29 29.79
N LEU A 186 18.28 -22.39 29.54
CA LEU A 186 18.20 -21.69 28.27
C LEU A 186 19.25 -20.57 28.24
N PRO A 187 20.16 -20.53 27.25
CA PRO A 187 21.17 -19.49 27.16
C PRO A 187 20.60 -18.06 27.19
N THR A 188 21.40 -17.11 27.68
CA THR A 188 20.97 -15.70 27.81
C THR A 188 20.55 -15.13 26.45
N ASP A 189 21.33 -15.44 25.41
CA ASP A 189 21.18 -14.97 24.04
C ASP A 189 20.14 -15.75 23.21
N ALA A 190 19.44 -16.72 23.82
CA ALA A 190 18.40 -17.51 23.18
C ALA A 190 17.13 -16.69 22.87
N TYR A 191 16.30 -17.22 21.98
CA TYR A 191 14.92 -16.75 21.83
C TYR A 191 14.05 -17.34 22.93
N HIS A 192 13.42 -16.47 23.72
CA HIS A 192 12.65 -16.85 24.91
C HIS A 192 11.13 -16.94 24.68
N GLY A 193 10.65 -16.57 23.49
CA GLY A 193 9.23 -16.48 23.18
C GLY A 193 8.49 -17.83 23.24
N GLN A 194 7.19 -17.78 23.52
CA GLN A 194 6.33 -18.97 23.58
C GLN A 194 6.30 -19.74 22.26
N GLU A 195 6.44 -19.04 21.15
CA GLU A 195 6.58 -19.58 19.80
C GLU A 195 7.72 -20.61 19.69
N ILE A 196 8.84 -20.41 20.39
CA ILE A 196 10.00 -21.30 20.34
C ILE A 196 9.67 -22.63 21.01
N TYR A 197 8.90 -22.59 22.10
CA TYR A 197 8.39 -23.79 22.74
C TYR A 197 7.45 -24.56 21.81
N LEU A 198 6.58 -23.87 21.06
CA LEU A 198 5.68 -24.52 20.10
C LEU A 198 6.45 -25.15 18.93
N VAL A 199 7.50 -24.50 18.43
CA VAL A 199 8.40 -25.08 17.42
C VAL A 199 9.07 -26.34 17.98
N ALA A 200 9.59 -26.30 19.21
CA ALA A 200 10.22 -27.44 19.85
C ALA A 200 9.24 -28.61 20.08
N GLN A 201 7.99 -28.32 20.43
CA GLN A 201 6.93 -29.31 20.56
C GLN A 201 6.65 -29.99 19.20
N ALA A 202 6.49 -29.21 18.13
CA ALA A 202 6.29 -29.74 16.79
C ALA A 202 7.50 -30.56 16.29
N LEU A 203 8.72 -30.13 16.64
CA LEU A 203 9.94 -30.88 16.37
C LEU A 203 9.94 -32.23 17.12
N TYR A 204 9.56 -32.23 18.40
CA TYR A 204 9.46 -33.45 19.21
C TYR A 204 8.39 -34.41 18.68
N GLU A 205 7.27 -33.90 18.16
CA GLU A 205 6.23 -34.74 17.57
C GLU A 205 6.75 -35.57 16.39
N ILE A 206 7.69 -35.03 15.61
CA ILE A 206 8.28 -35.69 14.43
C ILE A 206 9.48 -36.55 14.79
N TYR A 207 10.45 -35.99 15.52
CA TYR A 207 11.75 -36.62 15.75
C TYR A 207 11.82 -37.43 17.05
N LYS A 208 10.81 -37.34 17.93
CA LYS A 208 10.75 -38.05 19.22
C LYS A 208 12.04 -37.87 20.00
N ASP A 209 12.73 -38.95 20.39
CA ASP A 209 13.94 -38.88 21.23
C ASP A 209 15.23 -38.84 20.40
N GLN A 210 15.15 -38.66 19.07
CA GLN A 210 16.31 -38.75 18.16
C GLN A 210 17.45 -37.78 18.50
N PHE A 211 17.15 -36.58 19.02
CA PHE A 211 18.17 -35.58 19.36
C PHE A 211 18.50 -35.50 20.86
N ILE A 212 18.06 -36.47 21.66
CA ILE A 212 18.23 -36.44 23.13
C ILE A 212 19.71 -36.38 23.59
N ASN A 213 20.62 -36.90 22.77
CA ASN A 213 22.06 -36.95 23.05
C ASN A 213 22.87 -35.79 22.47
N VAL A 214 22.22 -34.89 21.72
CA VAL A 214 22.87 -33.71 21.14
C VAL A 214 23.18 -32.71 22.25
N ARG A 215 24.31 -32.00 22.16
CA ARG A 215 24.78 -31.08 23.19
C ARG A 215 25.10 -29.72 22.58
N LEU A 216 25.28 -28.75 23.47
CA LEU A 216 25.86 -27.46 23.11
C LEU A 216 27.36 -27.49 23.42
N ASN A 217 28.18 -26.89 22.55
CA ASN A 217 29.60 -26.70 22.79
C ASN A 217 29.86 -25.53 23.78
N GLU A 218 31.12 -25.23 24.07
CA GLU A 218 31.51 -24.13 24.97
C GLU A 218 31.04 -22.73 24.52
N LYS A 219 30.67 -22.57 23.24
CA LYS A 219 30.13 -21.35 22.66
C LYS A 219 28.61 -21.34 22.60
N GLU A 220 27.96 -22.30 23.25
CA GLU A 220 26.50 -22.49 23.23
C GLU A 220 25.94 -22.81 21.83
N GLU A 221 26.75 -23.38 20.94
CA GLU A 221 26.33 -23.80 19.60
C GLU A 221 26.04 -25.31 19.59
N ILE A 222 25.11 -25.76 18.75
CA ILE A 222 24.82 -27.18 18.55
C ILE A 222 26.08 -27.87 18.00
N ASP A 223 26.57 -28.89 18.73
CA ASP A 223 27.83 -29.57 18.39
C ASP A 223 27.72 -30.51 17.17
N ASP A 224 26.55 -31.08 16.95
CA ASP A 224 26.22 -31.88 15.77
C ASP A 224 25.75 -30.99 14.60
N VAL A 225 26.61 -30.84 13.60
CA VAL A 225 26.36 -30.01 12.41
C VAL A 225 25.16 -30.50 11.60
N ILE A 226 24.94 -31.81 11.51
CA ILE A 226 23.82 -32.39 10.74
C ILE A 226 22.51 -32.07 11.45
N VAL A 227 22.46 -32.28 12.77
CA VAL A 227 21.28 -31.96 13.58
C VAL A 227 21.03 -30.45 13.58
N ASN A 228 22.06 -29.62 13.69
CA ASN A 228 21.91 -28.16 13.63
C ASN A 228 21.18 -27.74 12.33
N GLU A 229 21.65 -28.22 11.18
CA GLU A 229 21.01 -27.90 9.89
C GLU A 229 19.59 -28.47 9.76
N GLN A 230 19.30 -29.62 10.36
CA GLN A 230 17.93 -30.17 10.41
C GLN A 230 17.00 -29.28 11.24
N ILE A 231 17.43 -28.87 12.44
CA ILE A 231 16.64 -28.01 13.32
C ILE A 231 16.44 -26.63 12.70
N LYS A 232 17.47 -26.02 12.11
CA LYS A 232 17.35 -24.74 11.38
C LYS A 232 16.28 -24.80 10.31
N LYS A 233 16.36 -25.78 9.40
CA LYS A 233 15.39 -25.95 8.31
C LYS A 233 13.97 -26.15 8.85
N PHE A 234 13.83 -26.97 9.87
CA PHE A 234 12.53 -27.22 10.50
C PHE A 234 11.95 -25.94 11.13
N ALA A 235 12.73 -25.26 11.97
CA ALA A 235 12.30 -24.06 12.69
C ALA A 235 11.94 -22.91 11.73
N VAL A 236 12.78 -22.65 10.73
CA VAL A 236 12.52 -21.64 9.69
C VAL A 236 11.25 -21.99 8.92
N SER A 237 11.08 -23.24 8.49
CA SER A 237 9.87 -23.66 7.76
C SER A 237 8.61 -23.50 8.61
N TYR A 238 8.65 -23.95 9.87
CA TYR A 238 7.51 -23.85 10.78
C TYR A 238 7.11 -22.39 11.02
N LEU A 239 8.06 -21.53 11.36
CA LEU A 239 7.79 -20.12 11.65
C LEU A 239 7.36 -19.35 10.39
N LEU A 240 7.93 -19.67 9.24
CA LEU A 240 7.50 -19.09 7.97
C LEU A 240 6.04 -19.47 7.63
N ASP A 241 5.62 -20.69 7.93
CA ASP A 241 4.23 -21.11 7.71
C ASP A 241 3.26 -20.43 8.69
N GLU A 242 3.68 -20.20 9.94
CA GLU A 242 2.91 -19.35 10.88
C GLU A 242 2.81 -17.90 10.40
N ILE A 243 3.90 -17.32 9.89
CA ILE A 243 3.91 -15.99 9.28
C ILE A 243 2.92 -15.93 8.09
N LYS A 244 2.89 -16.95 7.22
CA LYS A 244 1.91 -17.00 6.13
C LYS A 244 0.47 -17.04 6.64
N LYS A 245 0.19 -17.77 7.72
CA LYS A 245 -1.15 -17.82 8.35
C LYS A 245 -1.53 -16.45 8.94
N ASP A 246 -0.60 -15.79 9.62
CA ASP A 246 -0.80 -14.43 10.15
C ASP A 246 -1.16 -13.46 9.01
N LEU A 247 -0.42 -13.47 7.89
CA LEU A 247 -0.71 -12.63 6.73
C LEU A 247 -2.06 -12.97 6.08
N ALA A 248 -2.40 -14.26 5.95
CA ALA A 248 -3.68 -14.69 5.41
C ALA A 248 -4.87 -14.23 6.30
N SER A 249 -4.69 -14.16 7.63
CA SER A 249 -5.72 -13.70 8.56
C SER A 249 -6.17 -12.24 8.33
N ILE A 250 -5.28 -11.44 7.73
CA ILE A 250 -5.52 -10.04 7.34
C ILE A 250 -5.71 -9.88 5.82
N ASN A 251 -5.99 -10.97 5.10
CA ASN A 251 -6.23 -11.01 3.66
C ASN A 251 -5.03 -10.57 2.79
N THR A 252 -3.81 -10.82 3.27
CA THR A 252 -2.56 -10.53 2.57
C THR A 252 -1.89 -11.82 2.12
N TYR A 253 -1.49 -11.87 0.84
CA TYR A 253 -0.85 -13.03 0.22
C TYR A 253 0.36 -12.56 -0.60
N ILE A 254 1.44 -13.34 -0.56
CA ILE A 254 2.70 -13.00 -1.24
C ILE A 254 2.96 -14.01 -2.36
N ASP A 255 3.31 -13.50 -3.54
CA ASP A 255 3.53 -14.33 -4.74
C ASP A 255 4.85 -15.11 -4.68
N THR A 256 5.91 -14.53 -4.09
CA THR A 256 7.24 -15.14 -4.03
C THR A 256 7.90 -14.94 -2.67
N TYR A 257 8.51 -16.00 -2.14
CA TYR A 257 9.36 -15.94 -0.96
C TYR A 257 10.79 -16.30 -1.39
N THR A 258 11.75 -15.40 -1.16
CA THR A 258 13.15 -15.59 -1.58
C THR A 258 14.04 -15.76 -0.36
N SER A 259 14.80 -16.86 -0.35
CA SER A 259 15.71 -17.23 0.74
C SER A 259 17.07 -16.54 0.61
N GLU A 260 17.55 -15.95 1.71
CA GLU A 260 18.91 -15.43 1.81
C GLU A 260 19.95 -16.54 1.66
N ASN A 261 19.72 -17.68 2.30
CA ASN A 261 20.61 -18.83 2.22
C ASN A 261 20.75 -19.31 0.76
N TRP A 262 19.67 -19.27 -0.02
CA TRP A 262 19.71 -19.54 -1.45
C TRP A 262 20.51 -18.49 -2.23
N ILE A 263 20.33 -17.18 -1.96
CA ILE A 263 21.16 -16.13 -2.61
C ILE A 263 22.66 -16.36 -2.34
N ARG A 264 23.01 -16.74 -1.11
CA ARG A 264 24.39 -17.01 -0.70
C ARG A 264 24.99 -18.25 -1.37
N SER A 265 24.20 -19.32 -1.49
CA SER A 265 24.67 -20.62 -2.01
C SER A 265 24.56 -20.78 -3.53
N SER A 266 23.73 -19.97 -4.21
CA SER A 266 23.45 -20.10 -5.65
C SER A 266 24.50 -19.48 -6.59
N GLY A 267 25.58 -18.90 -6.05
CA GLY A 267 26.62 -18.23 -6.85
C GLY A 267 26.29 -16.79 -7.27
N ARG A 268 25.08 -16.29 -6.95
CA ARG A 268 24.65 -14.92 -7.28
C ARG A 268 25.52 -13.82 -6.68
N ILE A 269 26.05 -14.04 -5.48
CA ILE A 269 27.01 -13.12 -4.88
C ILE A 269 28.27 -13.00 -5.75
N LEU A 270 28.82 -14.11 -6.24
CA LEU A 270 29.99 -14.09 -7.10
C LEU A 270 29.71 -13.39 -8.44
N GLU A 271 28.52 -13.61 -9.00
CA GLU A 271 28.07 -12.94 -10.23
C GLU A 271 28.04 -11.41 -10.04
N VAL A 272 27.40 -10.92 -8.98
CA VAL A 272 27.34 -9.48 -8.68
C VAL A 272 28.71 -8.89 -8.41
N LEU A 273 29.55 -9.56 -7.62
CA LEU A 273 30.93 -9.12 -7.37
C LEU A 273 31.73 -9.00 -8.67
N SER A 274 31.49 -9.88 -9.64
CA SER A 274 32.09 -9.78 -10.97
C SER A 274 31.57 -8.55 -11.74
N LYS A 275 30.26 -8.29 -11.72
CA LYS A 275 29.63 -7.14 -12.40
C LYS A 275 30.18 -5.80 -11.90
N ILE A 276 30.33 -5.66 -10.58
CA ILE A 276 30.76 -4.40 -9.95
C ILE A 276 32.28 -4.28 -9.78
N LYS A 277 33.07 -5.26 -10.23
CA LYS A 277 34.52 -5.34 -9.97
C LYS A 277 35.27 -4.05 -10.27
N GLN A 278 34.95 -3.39 -11.38
CA GLN A 278 35.56 -2.13 -11.81
C GLN A 278 35.32 -0.95 -10.85
N HIS A 279 34.32 -1.07 -9.97
CA HIS A 279 33.97 -0.09 -8.94
C HIS A 279 34.43 -0.50 -7.53
N THR A 280 35.27 -1.54 -7.41
CA THR A 280 35.77 -2.02 -6.12
C THR A 280 37.25 -1.73 -5.89
N TYR A 281 37.68 -1.78 -4.62
CA TYR A 281 39.09 -1.71 -4.22
C TYR A 281 39.32 -2.44 -2.91
N THR A 282 40.58 -2.81 -2.63
CA THR A 282 40.96 -3.45 -1.38
C THR A 282 41.62 -2.43 -0.45
N LEU A 283 41.20 -2.42 0.81
CA LEU A 283 41.77 -1.59 1.88
C LEU A 283 41.68 -2.36 3.19
N ASP A 284 42.79 -2.43 3.94
CA ASP A 284 42.91 -3.15 5.22
C ASP A 284 42.45 -4.61 5.18
N GLY A 285 42.77 -5.29 4.07
CA GLY A 285 42.39 -6.70 3.84
C GLY A 285 40.91 -6.90 3.49
N ALA A 286 40.08 -5.85 3.50
CA ALA A 286 38.68 -5.90 3.12
C ALA A 286 38.45 -5.43 1.68
N LEU A 287 37.41 -5.95 1.02
CA LEU A 287 36.94 -5.49 -0.30
C LEU A 287 35.85 -4.43 -0.13
N TRP A 288 36.05 -3.27 -0.74
CA TRP A 288 35.16 -2.11 -0.66
C TRP A 288 34.55 -1.80 -2.02
N LEU A 289 33.31 -1.31 -2.01
CA LEU A 289 32.61 -0.72 -3.16
C LEU A 289 32.71 0.82 -3.08
N ARG A 290 33.06 1.46 -4.20
CA ARG A 290 33.15 2.92 -4.35
C ARG A 290 31.76 3.58 -4.42
N THR A 291 30.93 3.40 -3.40
CA THR A 291 29.56 3.92 -3.38
C THR A 291 29.49 5.46 -3.34
N THR A 292 30.53 6.14 -2.85
CA THR A 292 30.61 7.61 -2.89
C THR A 292 30.60 8.18 -4.31
N ALA A 293 31.14 7.44 -5.29
CA ALA A 293 31.07 7.82 -6.70
C ALA A 293 29.63 7.82 -7.27
N PHE A 294 28.68 7.25 -6.52
CA PHE A 294 27.26 7.10 -6.89
C PHE A 294 26.32 7.77 -5.88
N GLY A 295 26.82 8.68 -5.03
CA GLY A 295 26.00 9.51 -4.14
C GLY A 295 25.75 8.98 -2.73
N ASP A 296 26.48 7.95 -2.28
CA ASP A 296 26.50 7.52 -0.87
C ASP A 296 27.43 8.41 -0.01
N ASP A 297 27.30 8.36 1.31
CA ASP A 297 28.09 9.19 2.24
C ASP A 297 29.52 8.66 2.45
N LYS A 298 29.71 7.35 2.34
CA LYS A 298 31.01 6.67 2.42
C LYS A 298 31.00 5.35 1.67
N ASP A 299 32.18 4.96 1.20
CA ASP A 299 32.38 3.66 0.56
C ASP A 299 32.03 2.52 1.53
N ARG A 300 31.53 1.40 0.99
CA ARG A 300 30.98 0.30 1.80
C ARG A 300 31.77 -0.97 1.61
N VAL A 301 32.00 -1.67 2.72
CA VAL A 301 32.63 -2.99 2.73
C VAL A 301 31.65 -4.04 2.17
N LEU A 302 32.12 -4.80 1.18
CA LEU A 302 31.43 -5.98 0.63
C LEU A 302 31.92 -7.27 1.31
N ILE A 303 33.24 -7.40 1.45
CA ILE A 303 33.90 -8.56 2.06
C ILE A 303 34.82 -8.05 3.16
N LYS A 304 34.66 -8.57 4.37
CA LYS A 304 35.50 -8.22 5.52
C LYS A 304 36.90 -8.81 5.38
N SER A 305 37.82 -8.38 6.24
CA SER A 305 39.20 -8.88 6.28
C SER A 305 39.32 -10.37 6.63
N ASP A 306 38.31 -10.96 7.29
CA ASP A 306 38.21 -12.40 7.57
C ASP A 306 37.65 -13.21 6.40
N GLY A 307 37.34 -12.57 5.26
CA GLY A 307 36.76 -13.20 4.07
C GLY A 307 35.24 -13.35 4.12
N SER A 308 34.58 -13.03 5.24
CA SER A 308 33.11 -13.10 5.35
C SER A 308 32.43 -11.94 4.62
N TYR A 309 31.25 -12.21 4.06
CA TYR A 309 30.41 -11.16 3.46
C TYR A 309 29.80 -10.26 4.54
N THR A 310 29.70 -8.96 4.25
CA THR A 310 28.81 -8.08 5.03
C THR A 310 27.35 -8.36 4.69
N TYR A 311 26.40 -7.83 5.47
CA TYR A 311 24.97 -7.88 5.12
C TYR A 311 24.65 -7.11 3.83
N PHE A 312 25.52 -6.20 3.41
CA PHE A 312 25.31 -5.42 2.19
C PHE A 312 25.48 -6.24 0.91
N THR A 313 26.41 -7.18 0.90
CA THR A 313 26.67 -8.02 -0.28
C THR A 313 25.49 -8.90 -0.71
N PRO A 314 24.83 -9.68 0.17
CA PRO A 314 23.63 -10.43 -0.21
C PRO A 314 22.48 -9.51 -0.61
N ASP A 315 22.32 -8.32 0.00
CA ASP A 315 21.31 -7.35 -0.43
C ASP A 315 21.52 -6.92 -1.88
N ILE A 316 22.76 -6.60 -2.28
CA ILE A 316 23.05 -6.23 -3.67
C ILE A 316 22.73 -7.40 -4.61
N ALA A 317 23.15 -8.61 -4.24
CA ALA A 317 22.86 -9.83 -5.02
C ALA A 317 21.36 -10.12 -5.15
N TYR A 318 20.61 -9.84 -4.11
CA TYR A 318 19.16 -10.00 -4.09
C TYR A 318 18.44 -8.98 -4.97
N HIS A 319 18.85 -7.72 -4.95
CA HIS A 319 18.26 -6.69 -5.82
C HIS A 319 18.63 -6.90 -7.29
N ASP A 320 19.86 -7.30 -7.58
CA ASP A 320 20.25 -7.73 -8.94
C ASP A 320 19.41 -8.92 -9.41
N TYR A 321 19.16 -9.90 -8.52
CA TYR A 321 18.26 -11.01 -8.81
C TYR A 321 16.85 -10.53 -9.14
N LYS A 322 16.27 -9.64 -8.34
CA LYS A 322 14.94 -9.06 -8.60
C LYS A 322 14.87 -8.39 -9.97
N PHE A 323 15.85 -7.57 -10.34
CA PHE A 323 15.91 -6.94 -11.66
C PHE A 323 16.11 -7.96 -12.79
N SER A 324 16.82 -9.06 -12.53
CA SER A 324 17.01 -10.14 -13.51
C SER A 324 15.77 -11.01 -13.75
N LYS A 325 14.74 -10.93 -12.89
CA LYS A 325 13.48 -11.66 -13.08
C LYS A 325 12.75 -11.12 -14.32
N ASP A 326 12.24 -12.04 -15.13
CA ASP A 326 11.62 -11.72 -16.42
C ASP A 326 10.59 -10.58 -16.31
N ASN A 327 10.73 -9.59 -17.20
CA ASN A 327 9.92 -8.39 -17.31
C ASN A 327 9.88 -7.45 -16.08
N THR A 328 10.67 -7.67 -15.02
CA THR A 328 10.70 -6.77 -13.85
C THR A 328 11.41 -5.48 -14.18
N THR A 329 10.65 -4.38 -14.19
CA THR A 329 11.19 -3.06 -14.58
C THR A 329 11.40 -2.12 -13.40
N LYS A 330 10.67 -2.33 -12.29
CA LYS A 330 10.68 -1.46 -11.12
C LYS A 330 10.54 -2.26 -9.84
N LEU A 331 11.22 -1.82 -8.80
CA LEU A 331 11.18 -2.38 -7.46
C LEU A 331 10.60 -1.34 -6.51
N ILE A 332 9.71 -1.78 -5.61
CA ILE A 332 9.23 -1.02 -4.48
C ILE A 332 9.48 -1.87 -3.24
N ASP A 333 10.34 -1.41 -2.34
CA ASP A 333 10.54 -2.06 -1.05
C ASP A 333 9.90 -1.25 0.06
N VAL A 334 9.10 -1.91 0.91
CA VAL A 334 8.45 -1.31 2.07
C VAL A 334 9.25 -1.67 3.32
N TRP A 335 10.03 -0.72 3.85
CA TRP A 335 10.94 -0.92 4.98
C TRP A 335 10.48 -0.18 6.23
N GLY A 336 11.07 -0.51 7.39
CA GLY A 336 11.01 0.34 8.57
C GLY A 336 11.84 1.63 8.41
N THR A 337 11.53 2.65 9.22
CA THR A 337 12.26 3.95 9.19
C THR A 337 13.67 3.87 9.74
N ASP A 338 14.00 2.83 10.49
CA ASP A 338 15.34 2.47 10.95
C ASP A 338 16.33 2.19 9.80
N HIS A 339 15.82 1.93 8.59
CA HIS A 339 16.64 1.68 7.41
C HIS A 339 16.89 2.91 6.52
N LEU A 340 16.47 4.12 6.92
CA LEU A 340 16.65 5.34 6.11
C LEU A 340 18.12 5.58 5.71
N GLY A 341 19.07 5.37 6.63
CA GLY A 341 20.51 5.48 6.37
C GLY A 341 21.11 4.37 5.49
N TYR A 342 20.30 3.39 5.10
CA TYR A 342 20.66 2.28 4.22
C TYR A 342 20.23 2.49 2.76
N ILE A 343 19.32 3.44 2.51
CA ILE A 343 18.77 3.70 1.17
C ILE A 343 19.86 4.17 0.20
N ALA A 344 20.67 5.16 0.61
CA ALA A 344 21.67 5.78 -0.26
C ALA A 344 22.70 4.75 -0.77
N ARG A 345 23.21 3.89 0.13
CA ARG A 345 24.18 2.85 -0.25
C ARG A 345 23.61 1.82 -1.22
N LEU A 346 22.36 1.40 -1.03
CA LEU A 346 21.74 0.42 -1.90
C LEU A 346 21.49 1.01 -3.29
N LYS A 347 20.99 2.24 -3.37
CA LYS A 347 20.87 2.98 -4.64
C LYS A 347 22.22 3.15 -5.33
N ALA A 348 23.27 3.48 -4.59
CA ALA A 348 24.62 3.56 -5.12
C ALA A 348 25.09 2.22 -5.71
N ALA A 349 24.80 1.10 -5.06
CA ALA A 349 25.10 -0.22 -5.60
C ALA A 349 24.29 -0.57 -6.85
N MET A 350 23.03 -0.15 -6.94
CA MET A 350 22.23 -0.33 -8.16
C MET A 350 22.83 0.45 -9.34
N SER A 351 23.28 1.68 -9.10
CA SER A 351 24.02 2.47 -10.11
C SER A 351 25.32 1.79 -10.52
N ALA A 352 26.07 1.21 -9.57
CA ALA A 352 27.31 0.48 -9.85
C ALA A 352 27.08 -0.80 -10.67
N LEU A 353 25.88 -1.40 -10.59
CA LEU A 353 25.45 -2.52 -11.42
C LEU A 353 24.95 -2.08 -12.81
N GLY A 354 24.80 -0.78 -13.05
CA GLY A 354 24.29 -0.22 -14.31
C GLY A 354 22.77 -0.04 -14.37
N TYR A 355 22.05 -0.20 -13.25
CA TYR A 355 20.62 0.08 -13.17
C TYR A 355 20.37 1.57 -12.89
N ASP A 356 19.22 2.09 -13.36
CA ASP A 356 18.74 3.41 -12.93
C ASP A 356 18.28 3.32 -11.45
N PRO A 357 18.90 4.05 -10.51
CA PRO A 357 18.53 4.01 -9.09
C PRO A 357 17.11 4.56 -8.81
N ASN A 358 16.45 5.19 -9.79
CA ASN A 358 15.04 5.58 -9.70
C ASN A 358 14.06 4.42 -9.97
N ASN A 359 14.54 3.31 -10.54
CA ASN A 359 13.75 2.08 -10.66
C ASN A 359 13.71 1.28 -9.35
N LEU A 360 14.46 1.69 -8.32
CA LEU A 360 14.32 1.22 -6.95
C LEU A 360 13.70 2.33 -6.08
N GLU A 361 12.44 2.12 -5.70
CA GLU A 361 11.70 2.97 -4.77
C GLU A 361 11.70 2.32 -3.39
N ILE A 362 11.98 3.10 -2.34
CA ILE A 362 11.93 2.61 -0.95
C ILE A 362 10.93 3.46 -0.20
N VAL A 363 9.90 2.81 0.34
CA VAL A 363 8.88 3.43 1.18
C VAL A 363 9.16 3.05 2.63
N CYS A 364 9.37 4.06 3.49
CA CYS A 364 9.62 3.81 4.91
C CYS A 364 8.34 3.95 5.73
N ALA A 365 7.98 2.87 6.41
CA ALA A 365 6.87 2.78 7.33
C ALA A 365 7.19 3.36 8.71
N GLN A 366 6.43 4.37 9.11
CA GLN A 366 6.53 4.94 10.45
C GLN A 366 5.97 3.99 11.51
N VAL A 367 6.49 4.13 12.74
CA VAL A 367 6.06 3.36 13.90
C VAL A 367 4.61 3.69 14.24
N MET A 368 3.81 2.65 14.50
CA MET A 368 2.41 2.75 14.87
C MET A 368 2.19 2.46 16.35
N LYS A 369 1.16 3.10 16.92
CA LYS A 369 0.74 2.91 18.31
C LYS A 369 -0.74 2.55 18.38
N LEU A 370 -1.07 1.66 19.30
CA LEU A 370 -2.46 1.40 19.69
C LEU A 370 -2.78 2.19 20.94
N VAL A 371 -3.97 2.77 20.98
CA VAL A 371 -4.52 3.40 22.17
C VAL A 371 -5.89 2.82 22.48
N LYS A 372 -6.20 2.73 23.77
CA LYS A 372 -7.51 2.34 24.29
C LYS A 372 -7.77 3.16 25.54
N ASN A 373 -8.96 3.74 25.68
CA ASN A 373 -9.29 4.69 26.75
C ASN A 373 -8.27 5.85 26.85
N ASN A 374 -7.76 6.35 25.72
CA ASN A 374 -6.70 7.37 25.63
C ASN A 374 -5.34 6.99 26.23
N GLU A 375 -5.11 5.74 26.60
CA GLU A 375 -3.83 5.23 27.08
C GLU A 375 -3.19 4.29 26.06
N GLU A 376 -1.86 4.18 26.08
CA GLU A 376 -1.14 3.27 25.20
C GLU A 376 -1.58 1.82 25.48
N PHE A 377 -2.20 1.20 24.49
CA PHE A 377 -2.74 -0.13 24.63
C PHE A 377 -1.65 -1.16 24.38
N LYS A 378 -1.04 -1.62 25.47
CA LYS A 378 -0.15 -2.79 25.51
C LYS A 378 -0.90 -3.91 26.20
N LEU A 379 -1.12 -5.02 25.50
CA LEU A 379 -1.61 -6.23 26.15
C LEU A 379 -0.41 -6.87 26.86
N SER A 380 -0.34 -6.72 28.18
CA SER A 380 0.65 -7.44 28.98
C SER A 380 0.26 -8.92 29.04
N LYS A 381 0.68 -9.69 28.03
CA LYS A 381 0.85 -11.13 28.25
C LYS A 381 1.94 -11.31 29.31
N ARG A 382 1.86 -12.38 30.11
CA ARG A 382 2.73 -12.68 31.27
C ARG A 382 4.25 -12.64 30.99
N SER A 383 4.66 -12.49 29.72
CA SER A 383 6.03 -12.46 29.20
C SER A 383 6.52 -11.10 28.68
N GLY A 384 5.70 -10.04 28.68
CA GLY A 384 6.10 -8.73 28.14
C GLY A 384 6.11 -8.62 26.61
N GLN A 385 5.51 -9.59 25.90
CA GLN A 385 5.43 -9.60 24.42
C GLN A 385 4.45 -8.56 23.86
N SER A 386 4.79 -8.00 22.69
CA SER A 386 3.92 -7.13 21.89
C SER A 386 2.71 -7.87 21.32
N LEU A 387 1.63 -7.14 21.04
CA LEU A 387 0.44 -7.67 20.35
C LEU A 387 0.76 -8.28 18.99
N THR A 388 0.35 -9.54 18.79
CA THR A 388 0.49 -10.24 17.51
C THR A 388 -0.60 -9.84 16.51
N ILE A 389 -0.41 -10.13 15.21
CA ILE A 389 -1.45 -9.92 14.19
C ILE A 389 -2.74 -10.66 14.56
N LYS A 390 -2.61 -11.92 14.99
CA LYS A 390 -3.74 -12.73 15.44
C LYS A 390 -4.50 -12.05 16.59
N ASP A 391 -3.79 -11.57 17.61
CA ASP A 391 -4.43 -10.84 18.73
C ASP A 391 -5.20 -9.61 18.21
N LEU A 392 -4.64 -8.85 17.26
CA LEU A 392 -5.30 -7.66 16.71
C LEU A 392 -6.56 -8.00 15.91
N VAL A 393 -6.51 -9.06 15.11
CA VAL A 393 -7.68 -9.55 14.37
C VAL A 393 -8.78 -10.00 15.31
N GLU A 394 -8.43 -10.69 16.41
CA GLU A 394 -9.40 -11.09 17.45
C GLU A 394 -10.02 -9.87 18.16
N ILE A 395 -9.25 -8.80 18.37
CA ILE A 395 -9.72 -7.60 19.08
C ILE A 395 -10.63 -6.73 18.21
N ILE A 396 -10.18 -6.30 17.02
CA ILE A 396 -10.91 -5.30 16.20
C ILE A 396 -11.46 -5.86 14.89
N GLY A 397 -11.10 -7.08 14.51
CA GLY A 397 -11.48 -7.67 13.23
C GLY A 397 -10.58 -7.25 12.06
N LYS A 398 -10.47 -8.13 11.07
CA LYS A 398 -9.59 -7.96 9.91
C LYS A 398 -9.88 -6.69 9.10
N ASP A 399 -11.16 -6.37 8.85
CA ASP A 399 -11.53 -5.25 7.97
C ASP A 399 -11.25 -3.90 8.63
N ALA A 400 -11.50 -3.79 9.94
CA ALA A 400 -11.12 -2.61 10.72
C ALA A 400 -9.60 -2.45 10.71
N LEU A 401 -8.85 -3.53 10.99
CA LEU A 401 -7.39 -3.49 10.97
C LEU A 401 -6.86 -3.03 9.60
N ARG A 402 -7.39 -3.56 8.50
CA ARG A 402 -7.05 -3.11 7.14
C ARG A 402 -7.38 -1.65 6.89
N TRP A 403 -8.56 -1.20 7.33
CA TRP A 403 -8.96 0.20 7.17
C TRP A 403 -8.01 1.13 7.91
N PHE A 404 -7.84 0.98 9.23
CA PHE A 404 -7.07 1.93 10.04
C PHE A 404 -5.57 1.96 9.69
N LEU A 405 -4.99 0.79 9.35
CA LEU A 405 -3.60 0.71 8.90
C LEU A 405 -3.40 1.22 7.47
N GLY A 406 -4.38 0.99 6.59
CA GLY A 406 -4.32 1.43 5.19
C GLY A 406 -4.77 2.87 4.94
N SER A 407 -5.53 3.47 5.86
CA SER A 407 -6.11 4.81 5.73
C SER A 407 -5.18 5.94 6.17
N SER A 408 -3.97 5.60 6.61
CA SER A 408 -3.02 6.54 7.15
C SER A 408 -1.86 6.76 6.20
N SER A 409 -1.29 7.97 6.20
CA SER A 409 -0.07 8.22 5.45
C SER A 409 1.07 7.45 6.11
N MET A 410 1.83 6.71 5.30
CA MET A 410 2.95 5.91 5.79
C MET A 410 4.07 6.77 6.38
N ASN A 411 4.10 8.06 6.02
CA ASN A 411 5.04 9.07 6.54
C ASN A 411 4.59 9.71 7.86
N SER A 412 3.44 9.32 8.42
CA SER A 412 2.88 9.89 9.65
C SER A 412 2.85 8.87 10.79
N HIS A 413 2.99 9.34 12.04
CA HIS A 413 2.74 8.50 13.20
C HIS A 413 1.25 8.13 13.24
N VAL A 414 0.97 6.83 13.16
CA VAL A 414 -0.41 6.33 13.18
C VAL A 414 -0.76 5.92 14.60
N VAL A 415 -1.86 6.49 15.09
CA VAL A 415 -2.48 6.11 16.35
C VAL A 415 -3.81 5.43 16.01
N ILE A 416 -3.91 4.14 16.33
CA ILE A 416 -5.14 3.38 16.17
C ILE A 416 -5.85 3.37 17.51
N ASP A 417 -7.02 4.01 17.56
CA ASP A 417 -7.91 3.95 18.71
C ASP A 417 -8.80 2.70 18.60
N VAL A 418 -8.60 1.77 19.52
CA VAL A 418 -9.32 0.49 19.59
C VAL A 418 -10.81 0.71 19.86
N ASP A 419 -11.16 1.70 20.67
CA ASP A 419 -12.56 1.99 21.02
C ASP A 419 -13.29 2.58 19.81
N ILE A 420 -12.62 3.45 19.04
CA ILE A 420 -13.15 3.94 17.76
C ILE A 420 -13.33 2.78 16.78
N ALA A 421 -12.32 1.91 16.65
CA ALA A 421 -12.35 0.79 15.70
C ALA A 421 -13.51 -0.19 15.97
N LEU A 422 -13.86 -0.38 17.24
CA LEU A 422 -14.98 -1.23 17.68
C LEU A 422 -16.34 -0.52 17.65
N SER A 423 -16.36 0.81 17.61
CA SER A 423 -17.61 1.57 17.70
C SER A 423 -18.47 1.41 16.45
N LYS A 424 -19.79 1.26 16.65
CA LYS A 424 -20.82 1.20 15.59
C LYS A 424 -21.51 2.57 15.43
N ASN A 425 -20.73 3.62 15.31
CA ASN A 425 -21.25 4.99 15.18
C ASN A 425 -20.45 5.79 14.14
N ASN A 426 -20.85 7.05 13.93
CA ASN A 426 -20.26 7.91 12.90
C ASN A 426 -18.80 8.29 13.17
N ASN A 427 -18.27 8.10 14.38
CA ASN A 427 -16.86 8.35 14.68
C ASN A 427 -15.95 7.26 14.09
N ASN A 428 -16.48 6.07 13.79
CA ASN A 428 -15.74 5.01 13.11
C ASN A 428 -15.81 5.22 11.58
N PRO A 429 -14.71 5.63 10.92
CA PRO A 429 -14.71 5.93 9.50
C PRO A 429 -15.01 4.72 8.62
N LEU A 430 -14.59 3.51 9.00
CA LEU A 430 -14.95 2.29 8.26
C LEU A 430 -16.45 2.03 8.36
N TYR A 431 -17.00 2.07 9.59
CA TYR A 431 -18.43 1.87 9.80
C TYR A 431 -19.26 2.90 9.03
N TYR A 432 -18.81 4.16 9.00
CA TYR A 432 -19.48 5.24 8.28
C TYR A 432 -19.57 4.98 6.76
N VAL A 433 -18.50 4.47 6.16
CA VAL A 433 -18.44 4.09 4.74
C VAL A 433 -19.27 2.83 4.46
N GLN A 434 -19.12 1.79 5.29
CA GLN A 434 -19.93 0.57 5.21
C GLN A 434 -21.42 0.88 5.31
N TYR A 435 -21.79 1.82 6.18
CA TYR A 435 -23.17 2.22 6.35
C TYR A 435 -23.73 2.92 5.11
N ALA A 436 -22.94 3.74 4.42
CA ALA A 436 -23.36 4.35 3.16
C ALA A 436 -23.68 3.27 2.11
N HIS A 437 -22.83 2.25 2.00
CA HIS A 437 -23.04 1.14 1.07
C HIS A 437 -24.32 0.33 1.41
N ALA A 438 -24.47 -0.08 2.67
CA ALA A 438 -25.66 -0.82 3.13
C ALA A 438 -26.96 -0.02 2.95
N ARG A 439 -26.91 1.30 3.20
CA ARG A 439 -28.05 2.21 2.98
C ARG A 439 -28.40 2.36 1.50
N ALA A 440 -27.40 2.46 0.62
CA ALA A 440 -27.64 2.48 -0.82
C ALA A 440 -28.33 1.17 -1.26
N ASN A 441 -27.86 0.03 -0.78
CA ASN A 441 -28.52 -1.27 -0.97
C ASN A 441 -29.98 -1.28 -0.49
N GLN A 442 -30.24 -0.77 0.71
CA GLN A 442 -31.60 -0.69 1.24
C GLN A 442 -32.53 0.14 0.34
N VAL A 443 -32.06 1.29 -0.16
CA VAL A 443 -32.81 2.13 -1.10
C VAL A 443 -33.15 1.36 -2.37
N LEU A 444 -32.15 0.69 -2.96
CA LEU A 444 -32.29 -0.04 -4.22
C LEU A 444 -33.24 -1.26 -4.11
N ASN A 445 -33.30 -1.86 -2.92
CA ASN A 445 -34.17 -3.00 -2.65
C ASN A 445 -35.60 -2.60 -2.25
N LYS A 446 -35.81 -1.38 -1.73
CA LYS A 446 -37.13 -0.92 -1.29
C LYS A 446 -38.08 -0.69 -2.47
N GLN A 447 -37.58 -0.16 -3.57
CA GLN A 447 -38.35 0.02 -4.80
C GLN A 447 -37.42 -0.05 -6.01
N VAL A 448 -37.78 -0.89 -6.96
CA VAL A 448 -37.00 -1.12 -8.18
C VAL A 448 -37.53 -0.22 -9.29
N TYR A 449 -36.62 0.51 -9.92
CA TYR A 449 -36.86 1.30 -11.12
C TYR A 449 -35.99 0.75 -12.25
N GLU A 450 -36.42 0.94 -13.51
CA GLU A 450 -35.50 0.77 -14.64
C GLU A 450 -34.41 1.85 -14.56
N PHE A 451 -33.19 1.49 -14.95
CA PHE A 451 -32.08 2.44 -14.97
C PHE A 451 -32.32 3.52 -16.03
N ASP A 452 -32.46 4.76 -15.59
CA ASP A 452 -32.40 5.95 -16.43
C ASP A 452 -31.06 6.66 -16.22
N PHE A 453 -30.25 6.72 -17.27
CA PHE A 453 -28.91 7.33 -17.24
C PHE A 453 -28.93 8.83 -17.55
N LYS A 454 -30.08 9.37 -17.96
CA LYS A 454 -30.23 10.81 -18.14
C LYS A 454 -30.03 11.53 -16.81
N THR A 455 -29.57 12.77 -16.88
CA THR A 455 -29.34 13.60 -15.70
C THR A 455 -30.00 14.98 -15.81
N ASP A 456 -30.93 15.14 -16.74
CA ASP A 456 -31.64 16.40 -16.99
C ASP A 456 -32.58 16.80 -15.83
N LEU A 457 -33.03 15.83 -15.04
CA LEU A 457 -33.85 16.08 -13.85
C LEU A 457 -33.03 16.15 -12.55
N LEU A 458 -31.74 15.81 -12.58
CA LEU A 458 -30.83 15.83 -11.44
C LEU A 458 -30.25 17.23 -11.18
N ILE A 459 -31.13 18.18 -10.84
CA ILE A 459 -30.81 19.60 -10.73
C ILE A 459 -30.39 20.04 -9.32
N GLU A 460 -30.61 19.19 -8.30
CA GLU A 460 -30.32 19.57 -6.92
C GLU A 460 -28.82 19.65 -6.66
N THR A 461 -28.43 20.58 -5.79
CA THR A 461 -27.01 20.80 -5.45
C THR A 461 -26.32 19.52 -4.98
N ARG A 462 -27.02 18.70 -4.17
CA ARG A 462 -26.50 17.45 -3.62
C ARG A 462 -26.34 16.33 -4.67
N GLU A 463 -27.20 16.32 -5.69
CA GLU A 463 -27.08 15.37 -6.81
C GLU A 463 -25.82 15.70 -7.62
N ARG A 464 -25.61 16.99 -7.88
CA ARG A 464 -24.41 17.48 -8.56
C ARG A 464 -23.13 17.21 -7.76
N GLU A 465 -23.17 17.35 -6.43
CA GLU A 465 -22.04 16.97 -5.56
C GLU A 465 -21.68 15.49 -5.68
N LEU A 466 -22.67 14.59 -5.69
CA LEU A 466 -22.44 13.16 -5.92
C LEU A 466 -21.85 12.89 -7.31
N LEU A 467 -22.46 13.44 -8.36
CA LEU A 467 -21.97 13.28 -9.74
C LEU A 467 -20.52 13.75 -9.89
N ASN A 468 -20.17 14.89 -9.27
CA ASN A 468 -18.82 15.42 -9.29
C ASN A 468 -17.83 14.52 -8.53
N GLN A 469 -18.22 14.01 -7.36
CA GLN A 469 -17.39 13.06 -6.61
C GLN A 469 -17.14 11.78 -7.43
N LEU A 470 -18.17 11.23 -8.06
CA LEU A 470 -18.06 10.02 -8.90
C LEU A 470 -17.12 10.23 -10.10
N HIS A 471 -17.17 11.40 -10.75
CA HIS A 471 -16.22 11.77 -11.81
C HIS A 471 -14.76 11.72 -11.36
N PHE A 472 -14.49 12.06 -10.08
CA PHE A 472 -13.14 12.16 -9.54
C PHE A 472 -12.54 10.82 -9.11
N TYR A 473 -13.31 9.73 -9.10
CA TYR A 473 -12.86 8.42 -8.64
C TYR A 473 -11.61 7.91 -9.37
N LYS A 474 -11.65 7.87 -10.71
CA LYS A 474 -10.52 7.41 -11.54
C LYS A 474 -9.28 8.28 -11.33
N GLN A 475 -9.46 9.61 -11.20
CA GLN A 475 -8.34 10.51 -10.91
C GLN A 475 -7.73 10.25 -9.53
N THR A 476 -8.55 9.93 -8.54
CA THR A 476 -8.08 9.58 -7.19
C THR A 476 -7.23 8.31 -7.23
N ILE A 477 -7.67 7.27 -7.96
CA ILE A 477 -6.87 6.05 -8.18
C ILE A 477 -5.54 6.38 -8.84
N ALA A 478 -5.55 7.17 -9.92
CA ALA A 478 -4.34 7.57 -10.62
C ALA A 478 -3.36 8.31 -9.71
N ASN A 479 -3.85 9.28 -8.93
CA ASN A 479 -3.04 10.05 -8.00
C ASN A 479 -2.47 9.16 -6.88
N ALA A 480 -3.30 8.30 -6.29
CA ALA A 480 -2.89 7.37 -5.24
C ALA A 480 -1.80 6.42 -5.75
N ALA A 481 -1.97 5.84 -6.94
CA ALA A 481 -1.01 4.93 -7.54
C ALA A 481 0.31 5.63 -7.88
N ASN A 482 0.27 6.77 -8.58
CA ASN A 482 1.47 7.50 -8.98
C ASN A 482 2.32 7.98 -7.79
N ASN A 483 1.67 8.33 -6.67
CA ASN A 483 2.36 8.86 -5.50
C ASN A 483 2.65 7.81 -4.41
N ARG A 484 2.22 6.56 -4.59
CA ARG A 484 2.27 5.50 -3.54
C ARG A 484 1.49 5.88 -2.28
N GLU A 485 0.35 6.54 -2.46
CA GLU A 485 -0.48 7.09 -1.39
C GLU A 485 -1.86 6.38 -1.33
N PRO A 486 -1.91 5.09 -0.91
CA PRO A 486 -3.15 4.31 -0.86
C PRO A 486 -4.22 4.91 0.06
N HIS A 487 -3.83 5.64 1.11
CA HIS A 487 -4.74 6.36 2.01
C HIS A 487 -5.65 7.38 1.31
N ARG A 488 -5.30 7.83 0.10
CA ARG A 488 -6.20 8.68 -0.70
C ARG A 488 -7.51 7.97 -1.06
N ILE A 489 -7.49 6.64 -1.17
CA ILE A 489 -8.69 5.84 -1.46
C ILE A 489 -9.66 5.87 -0.27
N SER A 490 -9.17 5.67 0.95
CA SER A 490 -10.02 5.76 2.15
C SER A 490 -10.61 7.16 2.33
N ASN A 491 -9.82 8.22 2.07
CA ASN A 491 -10.30 9.59 2.13
C ASN A 491 -11.42 9.84 1.10
N TYR A 492 -11.24 9.36 -0.14
CA TYR A 492 -12.27 9.45 -1.17
C TYR A 492 -13.56 8.70 -0.79
N LEU A 493 -13.43 7.50 -0.22
CA LEU A 493 -14.57 6.70 0.23
C LEU A 493 -15.34 7.40 1.36
N TYR A 494 -14.62 7.97 2.32
CA TYR A 494 -15.22 8.72 3.42
C TYR A 494 -15.95 9.96 2.90
N ASP A 495 -15.33 10.75 2.01
CA ASP A 495 -15.95 11.89 1.35
C ASP A 495 -17.22 11.49 0.59
N LEU A 496 -17.17 10.41 -0.20
CA LEU A 496 -18.32 9.91 -0.96
C LEU A 496 -19.45 9.47 -0.03
N ALA A 497 -19.13 8.76 1.05
CA ALA A 497 -20.09 8.37 2.07
C ALA A 497 -20.73 9.60 2.72
N GLN A 498 -19.95 10.62 3.05
CA GLN A 498 -20.45 11.86 3.67
C GLN A 498 -21.44 12.59 2.76
N ILE A 499 -21.08 12.75 1.48
CA ILE A 499 -21.97 13.37 0.49
C ILE A 499 -23.24 12.54 0.32
N PHE A 500 -23.13 11.20 0.27
CA PHE A 500 -24.28 10.32 0.13
C PHE A 500 -25.22 10.33 1.33
N HIS A 501 -24.68 10.34 2.55
CA HIS A 501 -25.49 10.45 3.77
C HIS A 501 -26.27 11.76 3.82
N ASN A 502 -25.64 12.86 3.41
CA ASN A 502 -26.31 14.17 3.29
C ASN A 502 -27.39 14.15 2.19
N TYR A 503 -27.09 13.57 1.03
CA TYR A 503 -28.05 13.37 -0.05
C TYR A 503 -29.28 12.58 0.42
N TYR A 504 -29.09 11.41 1.02
CA TYR A 504 -30.16 10.56 1.52
C TYR A 504 -31.05 11.25 2.56
N ALA A 505 -30.46 12.04 3.47
CA ALA A 505 -31.21 12.72 4.53
C ALA A 505 -32.10 13.87 4.02
N ASN A 506 -31.76 14.47 2.87
CA ASN A 506 -32.39 15.71 2.39
C ASN A 506 -33.16 15.56 1.08
N ILE A 507 -32.89 14.51 0.30
CA ILE A 507 -33.50 14.30 -1.02
C ILE A 507 -34.43 13.09 -0.99
N LYS A 508 -35.68 13.30 -1.40
CA LYS A 508 -36.65 12.21 -1.60
C LYS A 508 -36.25 11.42 -2.85
N ILE A 509 -35.58 10.29 -2.64
CA ILE A 509 -35.11 9.43 -3.75
C ILE A 509 -36.28 8.79 -4.50
N ASN A 510 -37.27 8.32 -3.75
CA ASN A 510 -38.42 7.62 -4.28
C ASN A 510 -39.67 8.49 -4.16
N ASP A 511 -40.18 8.96 -5.29
CA ASP A 511 -41.38 9.78 -5.39
C ASP A 511 -42.35 9.20 -6.43
N GLU A 512 -43.44 8.59 -5.97
CA GLU A 512 -44.44 7.95 -6.82
C GLU A 512 -45.11 8.93 -7.81
N ASN A 513 -45.14 10.22 -7.46
CA ASN A 513 -45.67 11.28 -8.30
C ASN A 513 -44.68 11.74 -9.39
N ASN A 514 -43.40 11.36 -9.28
CA ASN A 514 -42.36 11.68 -10.25
C ASN A 514 -41.45 10.47 -10.49
N LYS A 515 -41.99 9.48 -11.20
CA LYS A 515 -41.28 8.23 -11.51
C LYS A 515 -40.03 8.45 -12.35
N ALA A 516 -40.03 9.42 -13.25
CA ALA A 516 -38.87 9.73 -14.10
C ALA A 516 -37.68 10.23 -13.27
N LEU A 517 -37.90 11.22 -12.39
CA LEU A 517 -36.85 11.67 -11.47
C LEU A 517 -36.41 10.56 -10.51
N SER A 518 -37.35 9.75 -10.02
CA SER A 518 -37.03 8.62 -9.15
C SER A 518 -36.15 7.57 -9.84
N ALA A 519 -36.35 7.31 -11.14
CA ALA A 519 -35.49 6.43 -11.93
C ALA A 519 -34.07 6.99 -12.10
N GLN A 520 -33.90 8.28 -12.40
CA GLN A 520 -32.56 8.91 -12.48
C GLN A 520 -31.84 8.87 -11.12
N ARG A 521 -32.56 9.15 -10.02
CA ARG A 521 -32.02 9.05 -8.66
C ARG A 521 -31.67 7.62 -8.27
N TYR A 522 -32.47 6.64 -8.68
CA TYR A 522 -32.20 5.22 -8.49
C TYR A 522 -30.88 4.82 -9.17
N THR A 523 -30.66 5.24 -10.43
CA THR A 523 -29.39 5.03 -11.14
C THR A 523 -28.22 5.68 -10.43
N LEU A 524 -28.36 6.91 -9.94
CA LEU A 524 -27.32 7.61 -9.18
C LEU A 524 -26.94 6.85 -7.91
N VAL A 525 -27.93 6.40 -7.13
CA VAL A 525 -27.71 5.60 -5.91
C VAL A 525 -26.98 4.30 -6.22
N TRP A 526 -27.36 3.61 -7.30
CA TRP A 526 -26.70 2.39 -7.74
C TRP A 526 -25.22 2.66 -8.09
N CYS A 527 -24.93 3.74 -8.80
CA CYS A 527 -23.56 4.13 -9.14
C CYS A 527 -22.72 4.45 -7.89
N VAL A 528 -23.30 5.14 -6.90
CA VAL A 528 -22.65 5.40 -5.61
C VAL A 528 -22.32 4.09 -4.89
N LYS A 529 -23.28 3.16 -4.81
CA LYS A 529 -23.06 1.83 -4.24
C LYS A 529 -21.89 1.12 -4.93
N GLN A 530 -21.90 1.06 -6.26
CA GLN A 530 -20.86 0.38 -7.02
C GLN A 530 -19.48 1.00 -6.79
N VAL A 531 -19.36 2.32 -6.77
CA VAL A 531 -18.07 3.00 -6.53
C VAL A 531 -17.57 2.82 -5.10
N LEU A 532 -18.46 2.80 -4.10
CA LEU A 532 -18.10 2.46 -2.71
C LEU A 532 -17.55 1.02 -2.63
N ALA A 533 -18.22 0.06 -3.27
CA ALA A 533 -17.77 -1.34 -3.33
C ALA A 533 -16.40 -1.47 -4.01
N ASN A 534 -16.21 -0.82 -5.17
CA ASN A 534 -14.94 -0.86 -5.90
C ASN A 534 -13.80 -0.27 -5.07
N GLY A 535 -14.00 0.87 -4.39
CA GLY A 535 -12.98 1.46 -3.54
C GLY A 535 -12.65 0.60 -2.31
N LEU A 536 -13.65 -0.01 -1.66
CA LEU A 536 -13.42 -0.97 -0.58
C LEU A 536 -12.65 -2.21 -1.07
N ALA A 537 -12.91 -2.67 -2.30
CA ALA A 537 -12.16 -3.75 -2.91
C ALA A 537 -10.68 -3.41 -3.16
N ILE A 538 -10.33 -2.14 -3.44
CA ILE A 538 -8.92 -1.69 -3.48
C ILE A 538 -8.26 -1.92 -2.12
N MET A 539 -8.97 -1.58 -1.04
CA MET A 539 -8.53 -1.80 0.34
C MET A 539 -8.62 -3.29 0.76
N LYS A 540 -9.16 -4.16 -0.10
CA LYS A 540 -9.55 -5.57 0.15
C LYS A 540 -10.46 -5.76 1.36
N ILE A 541 -11.42 -4.85 1.51
CA ILE A 541 -12.47 -4.89 2.53
C ILE A 541 -13.78 -5.29 1.84
N THR A 542 -14.55 -6.18 2.47
CA THR A 542 -15.84 -6.61 1.92
C THR A 542 -16.93 -5.60 2.29
N PRO A 543 -17.68 -5.04 1.33
CA PRO A 543 -18.78 -4.14 1.65
C PRO A 543 -19.95 -4.88 2.30
N TYR A 544 -20.66 -4.23 3.22
CA TYR A 544 -21.85 -4.75 3.87
C TYR A 544 -23.09 -4.55 3.01
N ASP A 545 -23.86 -5.61 2.81
CA ASP A 545 -25.14 -5.49 2.10
C ASP A 545 -26.25 -4.91 2.97
N GLN A 546 -26.19 -5.18 4.28
CA GLN A 546 -27.12 -4.69 5.29
C GLN A 546 -26.34 -4.37 6.58
N MET A 547 -26.85 -3.45 7.39
CA MET A 547 -26.29 -3.19 8.73
C MET A 547 -26.94 -4.11 9.75
N TYR A 548 -26.12 -4.64 10.66
CA TYR A 548 -26.54 -5.46 11.81
C TYR A 548 -26.42 -4.73 13.15
#